data_AF-A0A934EUN7-F1
#
_entry.id   AF-A0A934EUN7-F1
#
_cell.length_a   1.000
_cell.length_b   1.000
_cell.length_c   1.000
_cell.angle_alpha   90.00
_cell.angle_beta   90.00
_cell.angle_gamma   90.00
#
_symmetry.space_group_name_H-M   'P 1'
#
loop_
_entity.id
_entity.type
_entity.pdbx_description
1 polymer ?
#
loop_
_entity_poly.entity_id
_entity_poly.type
_entity_poly.pdbx_seq_one_letter_code
_entity_poly.pdbx_strand_id
1 'polypeptide(L)' 'MSEDAVTKAKNLALKLLSYSQKSERDIVGKLKAKGFDEKTITCAVEELKSFSLIDDRRFAIGWARAKVKHNL' A
#
# COMPACT_ATOMS: atom_id res chain seq x y z
N MET A 1 3.69 -21.32 -4.60
CA MET A 1 3.91 -19.89 -4.28
C MET A 1 5.25 -19.80 -3.61
N SER A 2 6.22 -19.09 -4.18
CA SER A 2 7.55 -18.93 -3.57
C SER A 2 7.48 -17.81 -2.52
N GLU A 3 7.74 -18.14 -1.25
CA GLU A 3 7.77 -17.18 -0.12
C GLU A 3 8.68 -15.97 -0.38
N ASP A 4 9.72 -16.18 -1.19
CA ASP A 4 10.65 -15.12 -1.62
C ASP A 4 9.96 -13.99 -2.41
N ALA A 5 8.95 -14.30 -3.22
CA ALA A 5 8.30 -13.32 -4.08
C ALA A 5 7.44 -12.35 -3.24
N VAL A 6 6.69 -12.89 -2.26
CA VAL A 6 5.87 -12.09 -1.33
C VAL A 6 6.76 -11.23 -0.45
N THR A 7 7.85 -11.79 0.07
CA THR A 7 8.82 -11.06 0.88
C THR A 7 9.48 -9.92 0.11
N LYS A 8 9.87 -10.16 -1.15
CA LYS A 8 10.42 -9.11 -2.04
C LYS A 8 9.39 -8.02 -2.36
N ALA A 9 8.14 -8.40 -2.63
CA ALA A 9 7.06 -7.46 -2.86
C ALA A 9 6.80 -6.58 -1.63
N LYS A 10 6.77 -7.16 -0.42
CA LYS A 10 6.63 -6.44 0.85
C LYS A 10 7.76 -5.45 1.09
N ASN A 11 9.01 -5.89 0.96
CA ASN A 11 10.16 -5.01 1.18
C ASN A 11 10.15 -3.83 0.21
N LEU A 12 9.75 -4.06 -1.04
CA LEU A 12 9.59 -2.98 -2.01
C LEU A 12 8.48 -2.01 -1.59
N ALA A 13 7.31 -2.53 -1.22
CA ALA A 13 6.16 -1.73 -0.78
C ALA A 13 6.48 -0.91 0.48
N LEU A 14 7.15 -1.48 1.47
CA LEU A 14 7.66 -0.79 2.67
C LEU A 14 8.62 0.34 2.31
N LYS A 15 9.57 0.07 1.39
CA LYS A 15 10.52 1.10 0.93
C LYS A 15 9.81 2.25 0.21
N LEU A 16 8.75 1.94 -0.55
CA LEU A 16 7.92 2.94 -1.23
C LEU A 16 7.10 3.79 -0.25
N LEU A 17 6.52 3.16 0.78
CA LEU A 17 5.79 3.83 1.85
C LEU A 17 6.71 4.72 2.70
N SER A 18 7.96 4.29 2.93
CA SER A 18 8.95 5.07 3.69
C SER A 18 9.48 6.29 2.95
N TYR A 19 9.43 6.30 1.61
CA TYR A 19 9.95 7.41 0.81
C TYR A 19 8.92 8.54 0.61
N SER A 20 7.62 8.22 0.62
CA SER A 20 6.51 9.17 0.47
C SER A 20 5.18 8.50 0.84
N GLN A 21 4.18 9.24 1.31
CA GLN A 21 2.82 8.71 1.47
C GLN A 21 2.30 8.25 0.11
N LYS A 22 2.34 6.94 -0.13
CA LYS A 22 1.80 6.31 -1.34
C LYS A 22 0.51 5.58 -1.01
N SER A 23 -0.43 5.68 -1.93
CA SER A 23 -1.70 4.96 -1.87
C SER A 23 -1.48 3.47 -2.15
N GLU A 24 -2.41 2.61 -1.70
CA GLU A 24 -2.41 1.18 -2.07
C GLU A 24 -2.28 0.99 -3.59
N ARG A 25 -3.00 1.81 -4.38
CA ARG A 25 -3.00 1.77 -5.85
C ARG A 25 -1.61 2.03 -6.45
N ASP A 26 -0.86 2.98 -5.89
CA ASP A 26 0.53 3.24 -6.32
C ASP A 26 1.42 2.02 -6.08
N ILE A 27 1.28 1.39 -4.91
CA ILE A 27 2.07 0.23 -4.51
C ILE A 27 1.76 -0.95 -5.43
N VAL A 28 0.49 -1.24 -5.65
CA VAL A 28 0.01 -2.27 -6.59
C VAL A 28 0.53 -2.01 -8.00
N GLY A 29 0.46 -0.77 -8.47
CA GLY A 29 0.96 -0.38 -9.79
C GLY A 29 2.46 -0.60 -9.94
N LYS A 30 3.26 -0.22 -8.94
CA LYS A 30 4.72 -0.45 -8.96
C LYS A 30 5.09 -1.92 -8.86
N LEU A 31 4.35 -2.72 -8.08
CA LEU A 31 4.58 -4.14 -8.00
C LEU A 31 4.20 -4.86 -9.31
N LYS A 32 3.10 -4.47 -9.96
CA LYS A 32 2.77 -4.95 -11.32
C LYS A 32 3.85 -4.59 -12.33
N ALA A 33 4.32 -3.33 -12.32
CA ALA A 33 5.39 -2.88 -13.21
C ALA A 33 6.71 -3.64 -12.99
N LYS A 34 6.93 -4.17 -11.79
CA LYS A 34 8.07 -5.04 -11.43
C LYS A 34 7.92 -6.49 -11.89
N GLY A 35 6.76 -6.88 -12.42
CA GLY A 35 6.47 -8.24 -12.86
C GLY A 35 6.03 -9.20 -11.76
N PHE A 36 5.54 -8.68 -10.62
CA PHE A 36 4.95 -9.54 -9.59
C PHE A 36 3.56 -10.02 -10.01
N ASP A 37 3.25 -11.28 -9.68
CA ASP A 37 1.92 -11.86 -9.92
C ASP A 37 0.86 -11.20 -9.03
N GLU A 38 -0.37 -11.12 -9.55
CA GLU A 38 -1.47 -10.48 -8.85
C GLU A 38 -1.76 -11.14 -7.49
N LYS A 39 -1.61 -12.47 -7.36
CA LYS A 39 -1.74 -13.16 -6.07
C LYS A 39 -0.66 -12.75 -5.07
N THR A 40 0.58 -12.57 -5.53
CA THR A 40 1.70 -12.12 -4.69
C THR A 40 1.50 -10.68 -4.23
N ILE A 41 0.99 -9.83 -5.13
CA ILE A 41 0.69 -8.43 -4.82
C ILE A 41 -0.41 -8.34 -3.78
N THR A 42 -1.53 -9.05 -3.98
CA THR A 42 -2.65 -9.07 -3.02
C THR A 42 -2.19 -9.54 -1.66
N CYS A 43 -1.43 -10.65 -1.58
CA CYS A 43 -0.92 -11.18 -0.32
C CYS A 43 0.03 -10.18 0.39
N ALA A 44 0.95 -9.54 -0.34
CA ALA A 44 1.84 -8.53 0.22
C ALA A 44 1.08 -7.29 0.73
N VAL A 45 0.05 -6.84 0.00
CA VAL A 45 -0.78 -5.70 0.38
C VAL A 45 -1.67 -6.04 1.59
N GLU A 46 -2.30 -7.22 1.62
CA GLU A 46 -3.11 -7.68 2.75
C GLU A 46 -2.29 -7.81 4.03
N GLU A 47 -1.07 -8.33 3.96
CA GLU A 47 -0.16 -8.34 5.12
C GLU A 47 0.18 -6.92 5.58
N LEU A 48 0.54 -6.01 4.67
CA LEU A 48 0.83 -4.61 5.04
C LEU A 48 -0.37 -3.88 5.63
N LYS A 49 -1.59 -4.21 5.17
CA LYS A 49 -2.85 -3.76 5.79
C LYS A 49 -3.03 -4.35 7.19
N SER A 50 -2.72 -5.63 7.38
CA SER A 50 -2.75 -6.28 8.69
C SER A 50 -1.74 -5.67 9.68
N PHE A 51 -0.60 -5.19 9.20
CA PHE A 51 0.38 -4.44 9.99
C PHE A 51 0.02 -2.96 10.21
N SER A 52 -1.17 -2.50 9.76
CA SER A 52 -1.61 -1.10 9.82
C SER A 52 -0.65 -0.10 9.14
N LEU A 53 0.19 -0.58 8.22
CA LEU A 53 1.09 0.26 7.41
C LEU A 53 0.34 0.91 6.23
N ILE A 54 -0.68 0.23 5.73
CA ILE A 54 -1.62 0.75 4.74
C ILE A 54 -2.98 0.81 5.44
N ASP A 55 -3.32 1.99 5.95
CA ASP A 55 -4.54 2.20 6.71
C ASP A 55 -5.52 3.03 5.88
N ASP A 56 -6.24 2.37 4.98
CA ASP A 56 -7.26 3.00 4.14
C ASP A 56 -8.37 3.66 4.99
N ARG A 57 -8.62 3.17 6.22
CA ARG A 57 -9.55 3.81 7.16
C ARG A 57 -9.00 5.14 7.67
N ARG A 58 -7.73 5.19 8.05
CA ARG A 58 -7.08 6.41 8.53
C ARG A 58 -6.82 7.41 7.42
N PHE A 59 -6.55 6.94 6.20
CA PHE A 59 -6.54 7.78 5.00
C PHE A 59 -7.93 8.33 4.68
N ALA A 60 -8.98 7.51 4.72
CA ALA A 60 -10.36 7.95 4.49
C ALA A 60 -10.82 8.97 5.54
N ILE A 61 -10.50 8.76 6.82
CA ILE A 61 -10.78 9.70 7.91
C ILE A 61 -9.97 11.01 7.73
N GLY A 62 -8.70 10.92 7.35
CA GLY A 62 -7.85 12.07 7.09
C GLY A 62 -8.32 12.91 5.89
N TRP A 63 -8.70 12.25 4.79
CA TRP A 63 -9.25 12.89 3.60
C TRP A 63 -10.62 13.52 3.84
N ALA A 64 -11.51 12.82 4.56
CA ALA A 64 -12.80 13.37 4.98
C ALA A 64 -12.63 14.61 5.86
N ARG A 65 -11.72 14.57 6.84
CA ARG A 65 -11.38 15.74 7.68
C ARG A 65 -10.74 16.87 6.88
N ALA A 66 -9.87 16.57 5.92
CA ALA A 66 -9.24 17.57 5.06
C ALA A 66 -10.28 18.31 4.19
N LYS A 67 -11.30 17.60 3.67
CA LYS A 67 -12.41 18.22 2.92
C LYS A 67 -13.29 19.12 3.78
N VAL A 68 -13.59 18.73 5.03
CA VAL A 68 -14.43 19.54 5.93
C VAL A 68 -13.76 20.87 6.30
N LYS A 69 -12.42 20.93 6.29
CA LYS A 69 -11.67 22.13 6.67
C LYS A 69 -11.47 23.15 5.54
N HIS A 70 -11.81 22.83 4.29
CA HIS A 70 -11.66 23.74 3.13
C HIS A 70 -12.97 24.47 2.76
N ASN A 71 -14.01 24.38 3.61
CA ASN A 71 -15.31 25.04 3.39
C ASN A 71 -15.69 26.01 4.51
N LEU A 72 -14.71 26.57 5.23
CA LEU A 72 -14.91 27.66 6.20
C LEU A 72 -14.06 28.87 5.80
#